data_AF-A0A5C8MRA2-F1
#
_entry.id   AF-A0A5C8MRA2-F1
#
_cell.length_a   1.000
_cell.length_b   1.000
_cell.length_c   1.000
_cell.angle_alpha   90.00
_cell.angle_beta   90.00
_cell.angle_gamma   90.00
#
_symmetry.space_group_name_H-M   'P 1'
#
loop_
_entity.id
_entity.type
_entity.pdbx_description
1 polymer ?
#
loop_
_entity_poly.entity_id
_entity_poly.type
_entity_poly.pdbx_seq_one_letter_code
_entity_poly.pdbx_strand_id
1 'polypeptide(L)'
;MNENYVFQVEKEMSLHPLYCKYTFINDLVFHTYTFITELLAEENSDFRRLYDRFQKSERTITHRVIQDPVMRDVLNKAFGLLKKGKTEKIRLYNKILDYTISILDEGKQIGPLKSRMEKIIYLGSTDSSPWIWFINESNNDIIEKHFKTLFQNELAAGTDPEPILVMPDEKTQKTLQYSFELLTLLLPDLSKNVLPHVQMIAIVDTLGNRENLFESASTNDIPSTIFLSRLVVDNPIKTAEAILHESLHKKYADLLLIKPILRPGYSAQTSRPIYITWRDTYWPVDRVLAAFHVYTYLG
;
A
#
# COMPACT_ATOMS: atom_id res chain seq x y z
N MET A 1 15.05 -26.96 -0.30
CA MET A 1 14.98 -25.86 -1.28
C MET A 1 16.41 -25.40 -1.49
N ASN A 2 16.92 -25.36 -2.73
CA ASN A 2 18.32 -25.08 -3.00
C ASN A 2 18.53 -23.56 -2.85
N GLU A 3 19.33 -23.08 -1.89
CA GLU A 3 19.56 -21.63 -1.65
C GLU A 3 19.88 -20.89 -2.96
N ASN A 4 20.55 -21.56 -3.90
CA ASN A 4 20.83 -21.05 -5.24
C ASN A 4 19.62 -20.60 -6.06
N TYR A 5 18.42 -21.15 -5.83
CA TYR A 5 17.24 -20.84 -6.64
C TYR A 5 16.64 -19.46 -6.30
N VAL A 6 16.47 -19.13 -5.02
CA VAL A 6 15.96 -17.82 -4.58
C VAL A 6 16.89 -16.71 -5.04
N PHE A 7 18.21 -16.87 -4.84
CA PHE A 7 19.22 -15.92 -5.33
C PHE A 7 19.24 -15.83 -6.85
N GLN A 8 18.97 -16.92 -7.57
CA GLN A 8 18.86 -16.90 -9.02
C GLN A 8 17.61 -16.15 -9.49
N VAL A 9 16.45 -16.36 -8.87
CA VAL A 9 15.23 -15.59 -9.17
C VAL A 9 15.43 -14.11 -8.85
N GLU A 10 16.00 -13.78 -7.68
CA GLU A 10 16.34 -12.42 -7.30
C GLU A 10 17.29 -11.78 -8.33
N LYS A 11 18.33 -12.50 -8.77
CA LYS A 11 19.28 -12.04 -9.80
C LYS A 11 18.61 -11.85 -11.16
N GLU A 12 17.86 -12.82 -11.67
CA GLU A 12 17.23 -12.71 -13.00
C GLU A 12 16.13 -11.64 -13.01
N MET A 13 15.31 -11.58 -11.96
CA MET A 13 14.28 -10.54 -11.83
C MET A 13 14.88 -9.15 -11.61
N SER A 14 16.04 -9.05 -10.95
CA SER A 14 16.79 -7.80 -10.82
C SER A 14 17.54 -7.39 -12.10
N LEU A 15 17.58 -8.23 -13.12
CA LEU A 15 18.09 -7.84 -14.44
C LEU A 15 16.96 -7.45 -15.40
N HIS A 16 15.71 -7.76 -15.08
CA HIS A 16 14.59 -7.49 -15.98
C HIS A 16 14.30 -5.97 -16.08
N PRO A 17 14.40 -5.36 -17.27
CA PRO A 17 14.39 -3.90 -17.45
C PRO A 17 13.09 -3.22 -17.01
N LEU A 18 11.99 -3.98 -17.01
CA LEU A 18 10.65 -3.48 -16.66
C LEU A 18 10.15 -3.90 -15.29
N TYR A 19 10.83 -4.83 -14.63
CA TYR A 19 10.34 -5.48 -13.39
C TYR A 19 11.29 -5.28 -12.22
N CYS A 20 12.54 -4.93 -12.50
CA CYS A 20 13.58 -4.88 -11.50
C CYS A 20 13.46 -3.66 -10.59
N LYS A 21 13.66 -2.46 -11.15
CA LYS A 21 14.09 -1.33 -10.35
C LYS A 21 12.90 -0.59 -9.76
N TYR A 22 12.79 -0.65 -8.43
CA TYR A 22 11.81 0.15 -7.70
C TYR A 22 11.80 1.60 -8.17
N THR A 23 12.97 2.23 -8.35
CA THR A 23 13.07 3.64 -8.77
C THR A 23 12.34 3.91 -10.08
N PHE A 24 12.43 3.00 -11.06
CA PHE A 24 11.73 3.13 -12.33
C PHE A 24 10.22 3.01 -12.19
N ILE A 25 9.74 1.98 -11.46
CA ILE A 25 8.30 1.80 -11.21
C ILE A 25 7.76 3.02 -10.47
N ASN A 26 8.47 3.44 -9.43
CA ASN A 26 8.09 4.55 -8.58
C ASN A 26 8.05 5.89 -9.32
N ASP A 27 8.97 6.12 -10.26
CA ASP A 27 8.95 7.30 -11.14
C ASP A 27 7.73 7.29 -12.06
N LEU A 28 7.38 6.14 -12.64
CA LEU A 28 6.18 6.01 -13.46
C LEU A 28 4.90 6.16 -12.63
N VAL A 29 4.86 5.63 -11.41
CA VAL A 29 3.74 5.82 -10.49
C VAL A 29 3.59 7.30 -10.14
N PHE A 30 4.69 8.00 -9.86
CA PHE A 30 4.71 9.44 -9.63
C PHE A 30 4.11 10.20 -10.82
N HIS A 31 4.62 9.95 -12.04
CA HIS A 31 4.11 10.60 -13.25
C HIS A 31 2.63 10.30 -13.50
N THR A 32 2.20 9.06 -13.25
CA THR A 32 0.79 8.64 -13.40
C THR A 32 -0.11 9.42 -12.46
N TYR A 33 0.23 9.51 -11.18
CA TYR A 33 -0.59 10.25 -10.21
C TYR A 33 -0.52 11.77 -10.40
N THR A 34 0.62 12.33 -10.82
CA THR A 34 0.68 13.75 -11.19
C THR A 34 -0.23 14.05 -12.38
N PHE A 35 -0.24 13.19 -13.40
CA PHE A 35 -1.14 13.33 -14.54
C PHE A 35 -2.62 13.15 -14.15
N ILE A 36 -2.94 12.19 -13.27
CA ILE A 36 -4.30 12.04 -12.73
C ILE A 36 -4.74 13.33 -12.00
N THR A 37 -3.87 13.90 -11.17
CA THR A 37 -4.16 15.16 -10.47
C THR A 37 -4.39 16.31 -11.45
N GLU A 38 -3.61 16.38 -12.53
CA GLU A 38 -3.79 17.36 -13.61
C GLU A 38 -5.16 17.23 -14.29
N LEU A 39 -5.57 16.01 -14.66
CA LEU A 39 -6.90 15.77 -15.25
C LEU A 39 -8.02 16.15 -14.27
N LEU A 40 -7.88 15.80 -12.99
CA LEU A 40 -8.87 16.16 -11.97
C LEU A 40 -8.93 17.68 -11.73
N ALA A 41 -7.83 18.39 -11.95
CA ALA A 41 -7.75 19.85 -11.83
C ALA A 41 -8.52 20.60 -12.92
N GLU A 42 -8.88 19.95 -14.03
CA GLU A 42 -9.78 20.51 -15.05
C GLU A 42 -11.23 20.58 -14.55
N GLU A 43 -11.63 19.66 -13.68
CA GLU A 43 -13.02 19.47 -13.24
C GLU A 43 -13.28 19.96 -11.82
N ASN A 44 -12.24 20.14 -10.99
CA ASN A 44 -12.39 20.50 -9.58
C ASN A 44 -11.30 21.48 -9.11
N SER A 45 -11.73 22.59 -8.49
CA SER A 45 -10.85 23.66 -8.04
C SER A 45 -9.89 23.27 -6.92
N ASP A 46 -10.25 22.31 -6.05
CA ASP A 46 -9.37 21.85 -4.97
C ASP A 46 -8.28 20.92 -5.52
N PHE A 47 -8.58 20.10 -6.52
CA PHE A 47 -7.55 19.40 -7.28
C PHE A 47 -6.65 20.35 -8.06
N ARG A 48 -7.18 21.45 -8.62
CA ARG A 48 -6.35 22.52 -9.22
C ARG A 48 -5.39 23.12 -8.20
N ARG A 49 -5.90 23.48 -7.02
CA ARG A 49 -5.06 24.00 -5.92
C ARG A 49 -3.97 23.00 -5.54
N LEU A 50 -4.29 21.71 -5.39
CA LEU A 50 -3.32 20.66 -5.09
C LEU A 50 -2.27 20.51 -6.20
N TYR A 51 -2.69 20.48 -7.47
CA TYR A 51 -1.80 20.40 -8.62
C TYR A 51 -0.81 21.55 -8.66
N ASP A 52 -1.27 22.78 -8.43
CA ASP A 52 -0.40 23.96 -8.40
C ASP A 52 0.66 23.87 -7.29
N ARG A 53 0.36 23.22 -6.16
CA ARG A 53 1.37 22.94 -5.12
C ARG A 53 2.34 21.88 -5.60
N PHE A 54 1.86 20.80 -6.22
CA PHE A 54 2.73 19.76 -6.76
C PHE A 54 3.74 20.29 -7.78
N GLN A 55 3.36 21.29 -8.60
CA GLN A 55 4.26 21.94 -9.55
C GLN A 55 5.31 22.85 -8.88
N LYS A 56 5.03 23.37 -7.68
CA LYS A 56 5.91 24.29 -6.95
C LYS A 56 6.77 23.60 -5.89
N SER A 57 6.32 22.45 -5.38
CA SER A 57 7.01 21.67 -4.37
C SER A 57 8.16 20.87 -4.97
N GLU A 58 9.15 20.55 -4.13
CA GLU A 58 10.17 19.57 -4.51
C GLU A 58 9.52 18.22 -4.83
N ARG A 59 10.08 17.51 -5.82
CA ARG A 59 9.58 16.19 -6.25
C ARG A 59 9.44 15.21 -5.10
N THR A 60 10.38 15.22 -4.15
CA THR A 60 10.38 14.38 -2.94
C THR A 60 9.16 14.61 -2.06
N ILE A 61 8.72 15.86 -1.91
CA ILE A 61 7.54 16.22 -1.12
C ILE A 61 6.28 15.73 -1.81
N THR A 62 6.11 16.06 -3.09
CA THR A 62 4.97 15.60 -3.90
C THR A 62 4.89 14.08 -3.92
N HIS A 63 6.04 13.41 -4.01
CA HIS A 63 6.14 11.96 -3.97
C HIS A 63 5.65 11.38 -2.65
N ARG A 64 6.05 11.94 -1.50
CA ARG A 64 5.55 11.50 -0.17
C ARG A 64 4.05 11.70 -0.02
N VAL A 65 3.47 12.77 -0.57
CA VAL A 65 2.01 12.98 -0.57
C VAL A 65 1.32 11.96 -1.48
N ILE A 66 1.84 11.73 -2.68
CA ILE A 66 1.32 10.73 -3.63
C ILE A 66 1.45 9.31 -3.10
N GLN A 67 2.41 9.01 -2.22
CA GLN A 67 2.56 7.67 -1.65
C GLN A 67 1.69 7.43 -0.41
N ASP A 68 1.09 8.48 0.15
CA ASP A 68 0.21 8.38 1.31
C ASP A 68 -1.04 7.53 1.00
N PRO A 69 -1.40 6.55 1.85
CA PRO A 69 -2.52 5.66 1.60
C PRO A 69 -3.85 6.39 1.36
N VAL A 70 -4.11 7.46 2.13
CA VAL A 70 -5.35 8.24 2.01
C VAL A 70 -5.37 9.03 0.70
N MET A 71 -4.25 9.65 0.34
CA MET A 71 -4.18 10.43 -0.91
C MET A 71 -4.28 9.58 -2.16
N ARG A 72 -3.62 8.42 -2.20
CA ARG A 72 -3.77 7.51 -3.33
C ARG A 72 -5.20 7.01 -3.47
N ASP A 73 -5.86 6.65 -2.37
CA ASP A 73 -7.28 6.28 -2.42
C ASP A 73 -8.15 7.42 -2.97
N VAL A 74 -7.95 8.64 -2.47
CA VAL A 74 -8.66 9.84 -2.97
C VAL A 74 -8.44 10.02 -4.47
N LEU A 75 -7.20 9.95 -4.95
CA LEU A 75 -6.87 10.10 -6.36
C LEU A 75 -7.50 8.99 -7.21
N ASN A 76 -7.39 7.73 -6.78
CA ASN A 76 -7.96 6.58 -7.49
C ASN A 76 -9.48 6.67 -7.60
N LYS A 77 -10.16 6.99 -6.49
CA LYS A 77 -11.63 7.10 -6.48
C LYS A 77 -12.11 8.33 -7.24
N ALA A 78 -11.46 9.49 -7.08
CA ALA A 78 -11.79 10.68 -7.84
C ALA A 78 -11.62 10.46 -9.35
N PHE A 79 -10.51 9.84 -9.77
CA PHE A 79 -10.30 9.47 -11.17
C PHE A 79 -11.31 8.45 -11.67
N GLY A 80 -11.66 7.46 -10.84
CA GLY A 80 -12.74 6.51 -11.14
C GLY A 80 -14.11 7.18 -11.33
N LEU A 81 -14.41 8.24 -10.58
CA LEU A 81 -15.61 9.06 -10.75
C LEU A 81 -15.56 9.88 -12.03
N LEU A 82 -14.42 10.50 -12.34
CA LEU A 82 -14.19 11.22 -13.59
C LEU A 82 -14.46 10.32 -14.81
N LYS A 83 -13.88 9.11 -14.83
CA LYS A 83 -14.10 8.13 -15.92
C LYS A 83 -15.56 7.69 -16.08
N LYS A 84 -16.36 7.79 -15.00
CA LYS A 84 -17.79 7.46 -15.00
C LYS A 84 -18.67 8.68 -15.28
N GLY A 85 -18.10 9.85 -15.54
CA GLY A 85 -18.82 11.11 -15.74
C GLY A 85 -19.54 11.62 -14.48
N LYS A 86 -19.10 11.20 -13.29
CA LYS A 86 -19.71 11.56 -11.99
C LYS A 86 -18.91 12.64 -11.25
N THR A 87 -18.57 13.72 -11.96
CA THR A 87 -17.68 14.77 -11.45
C THR A 87 -18.26 15.50 -10.24
N GLU A 88 -19.59 15.53 -10.10
CA GLU A 88 -20.28 16.12 -8.94
C GLU A 88 -19.97 15.42 -7.62
N LYS A 89 -19.56 14.14 -7.65
CA LYS A 89 -19.20 13.36 -6.46
C LYS A 89 -17.75 13.54 -6.03
N ILE A 90 -16.90 14.13 -6.88
CA ILE A 90 -15.49 14.41 -6.55
C ILE A 90 -15.40 15.31 -5.32
N ARG A 91 -16.39 16.19 -5.10
CA ARG A 91 -16.50 17.08 -3.94
C ARG A 91 -16.48 16.38 -2.58
N LEU A 92 -16.75 15.08 -2.53
CA LEU A 92 -16.67 14.28 -1.31
C LEU A 92 -15.27 14.27 -0.69
N TYR A 93 -14.23 14.53 -1.50
CA TYR A 93 -12.83 14.52 -1.07
C TYR A 93 -12.28 15.89 -0.71
N ASN A 94 -13.04 16.98 -0.88
CA ASN A 94 -12.54 18.36 -0.71
C ASN A 94 -11.92 18.59 0.67
N LYS A 95 -12.51 18.05 1.74
CA LYS A 95 -11.95 18.23 3.09
C LYS A 95 -10.58 17.56 3.27
N ILE A 96 -10.34 16.43 2.61
CA ILE A 96 -9.03 15.75 2.62
C ILE A 96 -8.03 16.56 1.78
N LEU A 97 -8.47 17.09 0.63
CA LEU A 97 -7.65 17.95 -0.22
C LEU A 97 -7.27 19.25 0.51
N ASP A 98 -8.21 19.92 1.16
CA ASP A 98 -7.99 21.13 1.94
C ASP A 98 -6.97 20.90 3.05
N TYR A 99 -7.10 19.80 3.80
CA TYR A 99 -6.12 19.42 4.82
C TYR A 99 -4.73 19.18 4.20
N THR A 100 -4.67 18.45 3.09
CA THR A 100 -3.42 18.15 2.38
C THR A 100 -2.76 19.42 1.84
N ILE A 101 -3.55 20.37 1.36
CA ILE A 101 -3.05 21.69 0.92
C ILE A 101 -2.54 22.49 2.12
N SER A 102 -3.26 22.48 3.24
CA SER A 102 -2.82 23.18 4.48
C SER A 102 -1.46 22.68 4.95
N ILE A 103 -1.23 21.37 5.00
CA ILE A 103 0.06 20.84 5.44
C ILE A 103 1.20 21.20 4.46
N LEU A 104 0.91 21.26 3.15
CA LEU A 104 1.89 21.69 2.14
C LEU A 104 2.20 23.18 2.26
N ASP A 105 1.17 24.02 2.48
CA ASP A 105 1.32 25.47 2.67
C ASP A 105 2.05 25.78 4.01
N GLU A 106 1.93 24.92 5.03
CA GLU A 106 2.73 24.95 6.27
C GLU A 106 4.19 24.47 6.09
N GLY A 107 4.56 24.01 4.89
CA GLY A 107 5.90 23.51 4.59
C GLY A 107 6.19 22.10 5.14
N LYS A 108 5.17 21.34 5.56
CA LYS A 108 5.35 19.95 5.99
C LYS A 108 5.73 19.08 4.78
N GLN A 109 6.72 18.23 4.98
CA GLN A 109 7.25 17.37 3.92
C GLN A 109 6.77 15.92 4.01
N ILE A 110 5.52 15.70 4.42
CA ILE A 110 4.93 14.37 4.69
C ILE A 110 3.49 14.30 4.17
N GLY A 111 3.00 13.08 3.93
CA GLY A 111 1.61 12.84 3.55
C GLY A 111 0.61 13.11 4.69
N PRO A 112 -0.69 13.30 4.37
CA PRO A 112 -1.69 13.71 5.35
C PRO A 112 -1.97 12.68 6.44
N LEU A 113 -1.90 11.37 6.16
CA LEU A 113 -2.08 10.36 7.20
C LEU A 113 -0.88 10.38 8.15
N LYS A 114 0.33 10.45 7.59
CA LYS A 114 1.57 10.53 8.38
C LYS A 114 1.65 11.81 9.20
N SER A 115 1.13 12.94 8.71
CA SER A 115 1.13 14.22 9.45
C SER A 115 0.21 14.26 10.67
N ARG A 116 -0.63 13.23 10.83
CA ARG A 116 -1.51 13.07 11.98
C ARG A 116 -0.92 12.25 13.11
N MET A 117 0.26 11.69 12.90
CA MET A 117 0.93 10.88 13.89
C MET A 117 1.68 11.75 14.89
N GLU A 118 1.41 11.55 16.18
CA GLU A 118 2.18 12.16 17.26
C GLU A 118 3.61 11.60 17.30
N LYS A 119 3.74 10.30 16.99
CA LYS A 119 5.00 9.58 16.95
C LYS A 119 5.06 8.74 15.68
N ILE A 120 6.15 8.91 14.93
CA ILE A 120 6.44 8.12 13.73
C ILE A 120 7.57 7.17 14.08
N ILE A 121 7.33 5.86 13.91
CA ILE A 121 8.36 4.84 14.10
C ILE A 121 8.63 4.19 12.77
N TYR A 122 9.86 4.36 12.28
CA TYR A 122 10.34 3.74 11.05
C TYR A 122 10.90 2.34 11.34
N LEU A 123 10.75 1.44 10.36
CA LEU A 123 11.33 0.10 10.42
C LEU A 123 12.80 0.06 10.01
N GLY A 124 13.23 1.00 9.18
CA GLY A 124 14.62 1.15 8.76
C GLY A 124 15.23 2.48 9.22
N SER A 125 16.49 2.68 8.86
CA SER A 125 17.28 3.86 9.25
C SER A 125 16.96 5.14 8.47
N THR A 126 16.14 5.04 7.42
CA THR A 126 15.77 6.17 6.55
C THR A 126 14.31 6.57 6.73
N ASP A 127 14.02 7.84 6.49
CA ASP A 127 12.65 8.38 6.48
C ASP A 127 11.78 7.88 5.31
N SER A 128 12.41 7.22 4.33
CA SER A 128 11.80 6.49 3.22
C SER A 128 11.45 5.05 3.55
N SER A 129 11.86 4.54 4.71
CA SER A 129 11.48 3.20 5.18
C SER A 129 10.00 3.18 5.57
N PRO A 130 9.34 2.02 5.51
CA PRO A 130 7.98 1.89 6.02
C PRO A 130 7.90 2.34 7.48
N TRP A 131 6.80 2.97 7.84
CA TRP A 131 6.51 3.39 9.21
C TRP A 131 5.34 2.60 9.80
N ILE A 132 5.36 2.46 11.11
CA ILE A 132 4.33 1.74 11.85
C ILE A 132 3.18 2.69 12.15
N TRP A 133 1.96 2.27 11.86
CA TRP A 133 0.78 3.07 12.12
C TRP A 133 0.37 3.06 13.60
N PHE A 134 0.04 4.24 14.12
CA PHE A 134 -0.44 4.47 15.49
C PHE A 134 -1.78 5.21 15.46
N ILE A 135 -2.75 4.71 16.23
CA ILE A 135 -3.98 5.41 16.62
C ILE A 135 -3.67 6.39 17.74
N ASN A 136 -4.18 7.62 17.62
CA ASN A 136 -4.51 8.38 18.82
C ASN A 136 -6.03 8.41 18.95
N GLU A 137 -6.58 7.91 20.07
CA GLU A 137 -8.04 7.81 20.28
C GLU A 137 -8.73 9.18 20.36
N SER A 138 -7.96 10.28 20.37
CA SER A 138 -8.44 11.56 20.87
C SER A 138 -9.05 12.53 19.84
N ASN A 139 -9.10 12.25 18.53
CA ASN A 139 -9.59 13.27 17.59
C ASN A 139 -10.55 12.76 16.53
N ASN A 140 -11.63 13.54 16.34
CA ASN A 140 -12.62 13.44 15.27
C ASN A 140 -12.00 13.79 13.89
N ASP A 141 -10.85 13.22 13.57
CA ASP A 141 -10.02 13.56 12.44
C ASP A 141 -10.54 12.91 11.16
N ILE A 142 -10.75 13.71 10.11
CA ILE A 142 -11.26 13.23 8.84
C ILE A 142 -10.28 12.31 8.13
N ILE A 143 -8.97 12.53 8.28
CA ILE A 143 -7.94 11.71 7.62
C ILE A 143 -7.92 10.31 8.24
N GLU A 144 -7.83 10.24 9.57
CA GLU A 144 -7.86 8.96 10.29
C GLU A 144 -9.18 8.22 10.06
N LYS A 145 -10.31 8.92 10.11
CA LYS A 145 -11.62 8.31 9.83
C LYS A 145 -11.70 7.74 8.42
N HIS A 146 -11.17 8.45 7.43
CA HIS A 146 -11.13 7.95 6.06
C HIS A 146 -10.30 6.67 5.99
N PHE A 147 -9.10 6.66 6.58
CA PHE A 147 -8.26 5.46 6.61
C PHE A 147 -8.92 4.28 7.34
N LYS A 148 -9.54 4.51 8.51
CA LYS A 148 -10.29 3.48 9.24
C LYS A 148 -11.48 2.94 8.42
N THR A 149 -12.17 3.81 7.69
CA THR A 149 -13.25 3.40 6.78
C THR A 149 -12.73 2.53 5.64
N LEU A 150 -11.55 2.83 5.09
CA LEU A 150 -10.90 1.97 4.09
C LEU A 150 -10.62 0.59 4.68
N PHE A 151 -9.96 0.53 5.84
CA PHE A 151 -9.69 -0.73 6.52
C PHE A 151 -10.97 -1.53 6.77
N GLN A 152 -12.02 -0.88 7.29
CA GLN A 152 -13.30 -1.51 7.55
C GLN A 152 -13.91 -2.10 6.28
N ASN A 153 -14.00 -1.34 5.20
CA ASN A 153 -14.63 -1.81 3.96
C ASN A 153 -13.87 -2.94 3.28
N GLU A 154 -12.53 -2.93 3.36
CA GLU A 154 -11.68 -3.82 2.56
C GLU A 154 -11.27 -5.09 3.29
N LEU A 155 -11.14 -5.03 4.62
CA LEU A 155 -10.57 -6.14 5.40
C LEU A 155 -11.46 -6.59 6.57
N ALA A 156 -12.36 -5.75 7.07
CA ALA A 156 -13.14 -6.06 8.25
C ALA A 156 -14.60 -6.47 7.94
N ALA A 157 -15.25 -5.74 7.04
CA ALA A 157 -16.66 -5.92 6.73
C ALA A 157 -16.95 -7.34 6.21
N GLY A 158 -17.90 -8.02 6.87
CA GLY A 158 -18.33 -9.37 6.49
C GLY A 158 -17.43 -10.51 6.98
N THR A 159 -16.49 -10.24 7.88
CA THR A 159 -15.67 -11.26 8.56
C THR A 159 -16.16 -11.52 9.98
N ASP A 160 -15.93 -12.73 10.50
CA ASP A 160 -16.26 -13.12 11.87
C ASP A 160 -15.11 -13.93 12.52
N PRO A 161 -14.44 -13.41 13.57
CA PRO A 161 -14.64 -12.09 14.17
C PRO A 161 -14.10 -10.94 13.32
N GLU A 162 -14.69 -9.75 13.48
CA GLU A 162 -14.27 -8.55 12.76
C GLU A 162 -12.86 -8.10 13.23
N PRO A 163 -11.87 -7.97 12.32
CA PRO A 163 -10.56 -7.48 12.64
C PRO A 163 -10.59 -5.99 12.98
N ILE A 164 -9.79 -5.63 13.97
CA ILE A 164 -9.60 -4.27 14.45
C ILE A 164 -8.15 -3.86 14.29
N LEU A 165 -7.95 -2.57 14.00
CA LEU A 165 -6.61 -2.00 14.05
C LEU A 165 -6.21 -1.78 15.50
N VAL A 166 -4.99 -2.20 15.86
CA VAL A 166 -4.49 -2.13 17.24
C VAL A 166 -3.18 -1.37 17.32
N MET A 167 -2.96 -0.74 18.48
CA MET A 167 -1.70 -0.11 18.81
C MET A 167 -0.60 -1.16 19.01
N PRO A 168 0.52 -1.07 18.29
CA PRO A 168 1.65 -1.96 18.50
C PRO A 168 2.36 -1.58 19.81
N ASP A 169 2.51 -2.55 20.70
CA ASP A 169 3.33 -2.38 21.91
C ASP A 169 4.84 -2.34 21.57
N GLU A 170 5.67 -2.05 22.55
CA GLU A 170 7.13 -1.95 22.34
C GLU A 170 7.74 -3.27 21.84
N LYS A 171 7.20 -4.42 22.27
CA LYS A 171 7.66 -5.73 21.82
C LYS A 171 7.37 -5.90 20.33
N THR A 172 6.14 -5.61 19.92
CA THR A 172 5.67 -5.64 18.53
C THR A 172 6.54 -4.73 17.65
N GLN A 173 6.81 -3.50 18.10
CA GLN A 173 7.67 -2.55 17.40
C GLN A 173 9.09 -3.11 17.18
N LYS A 174 9.71 -3.66 18.24
CA LYS A 174 11.04 -4.28 18.17
C LYS A 174 11.06 -5.49 17.25
N THR A 175 10.04 -6.34 17.29
CA THR A 175 9.95 -7.48 16.37
C THR A 175 9.86 -7.00 14.92
N LEU A 176 9.03 -6.01 14.61
CA LEU A 176 8.91 -5.48 13.25
C LEU A 176 10.24 -4.91 12.73
N GLN A 177 10.93 -4.11 13.55
CA GLN A 177 12.24 -3.56 13.20
C GLN A 177 13.27 -4.67 12.96
N TYR A 178 13.38 -5.63 13.88
CA TYR A 178 14.29 -6.76 13.73
C TYR A 178 13.98 -7.63 12.51
N SER A 179 12.69 -7.85 12.22
CA SER A 179 12.25 -8.62 11.05
C SER A 179 12.56 -7.91 9.74
N PHE A 180 12.40 -6.57 9.72
CA PHE A 180 12.77 -5.74 8.57
C PHE A 180 14.29 -5.76 8.35
N GLU A 181 15.08 -5.60 9.41
CA GLU A 181 16.54 -5.73 9.35
C GLU A 181 16.97 -7.10 8.84
N LEU A 182 16.39 -8.18 9.39
CA LEU A 182 16.64 -9.55 8.96
C LEU A 182 16.37 -9.73 7.47
N LEU A 183 15.23 -9.23 6.98
CA LEU A 183 14.87 -9.30 5.56
C LEU A 183 15.88 -8.56 4.68
N THR A 184 16.28 -7.34 5.07
CA THR A 184 17.28 -6.56 4.34
C THR A 184 18.68 -7.17 4.37
N LEU A 185 19.01 -7.93 5.42
CA LEU A 185 20.28 -8.65 5.55
C LEU A 185 20.31 -9.90 4.67
N LEU A 186 19.22 -10.69 4.68
CA LEU A 186 19.15 -11.96 3.97
C LEU A 186 18.93 -11.81 2.47
N LEU A 187 18.10 -10.84 2.07
CA LEU A 187 17.68 -10.62 0.68
C LEU A 187 17.87 -9.14 0.29
N PRO A 188 19.11 -8.62 0.28
CA PRO A 188 19.35 -7.18 0.16
C PRO A 188 18.86 -6.59 -1.17
N ASP A 189 19.04 -7.31 -2.28
CA ASP A 189 18.66 -6.80 -3.61
C ASP A 189 17.14 -6.85 -3.81
N LEU A 190 16.47 -7.90 -3.36
CA LEU A 190 15.02 -8.04 -3.40
C LEU A 190 14.38 -7.00 -2.48
N SER A 191 14.86 -6.91 -1.24
CA SER A 191 14.37 -5.96 -0.24
C SER A 191 14.42 -4.52 -0.75
N LYS A 192 15.57 -4.12 -1.33
CA LYS A 192 15.76 -2.80 -1.92
C LYS A 192 14.75 -2.48 -3.04
N ASN A 193 14.26 -3.49 -3.75
CA ASN A 193 13.36 -3.32 -4.89
C ASN A 193 11.90 -3.64 -4.59
N VAL A 194 11.58 -4.11 -3.38
CA VAL A 194 10.23 -4.56 -3.00
C VAL A 194 9.70 -3.74 -1.84
N LEU A 195 10.48 -3.56 -0.76
CA LEU A 195 10.04 -2.86 0.44
C LEU A 195 9.61 -1.40 0.22
N PRO A 196 10.23 -0.62 -0.68
CA PRO A 196 9.80 0.77 -0.90
C PRO A 196 8.39 0.93 -1.48
N HIS A 197 7.76 -0.16 -1.97
CA HIS A 197 6.35 -0.15 -2.37
C HIS A 197 5.37 -0.13 -1.18
N VAL A 198 5.90 -0.32 0.05
CA VAL A 198 5.17 -0.18 1.29
C VAL A 198 5.63 1.09 1.99
N GLN A 199 4.67 1.92 2.39
CA GLN A 199 4.91 3.09 3.22
C GLN A 199 4.51 2.85 4.66
N MET A 200 3.51 2.00 4.89
CA MET A 200 2.90 1.85 6.19
C MET A 200 2.62 0.38 6.53
N ILE A 201 2.93 0.02 7.77
CA ILE A 201 2.48 -1.23 8.38
C ILE A 201 1.46 -0.92 9.47
N ALA A 202 0.30 -1.55 9.40
CA ALA A 202 -0.69 -1.49 10.47
C ALA A 202 -0.85 -2.87 11.13
N ILE A 203 -1.04 -2.88 12.45
CA ILE A 203 -1.24 -4.12 13.20
C ILE A 203 -2.72 -4.37 13.41
N VAL A 204 -3.10 -5.62 13.22
CA VAL A 204 -4.49 -6.08 13.30
C VAL A 204 -4.60 -7.15 14.40
N ASP A 205 -5.73 -7.13 15.11
CA ASP A 205 -6.15 -8.17 16.05
C ASP A 205 -7.66 -8.40 15.87
N THR A 206 -8.24 -9.36 16.60
CA THR A 206 -9.68 -9.56 16.66
C THR A 206 -10.16 -9.52 18.11
N LEU A 207 -11.35 -8.94 18.34
CA LEU A 207 -12.03 -9.04 19.64
C LEU A 207 -12.72 -10.41 19.76
N GLY A 208 -11.93 -11.48 19.87
CA GLY A 208 -12.49 -12.83 19.92
C GLY A 208 -11.52 -13.92 19.47
N ASN A 209 -12.06 -14.96 18.83
CA ASN A 209 -11.27 -16.09 18.36
C ASN A 209 -10.31 -15.67 17.25
N ARG A 210 -9.01 -15.82 17.50
CA ARG A 210 -7.95 -15.49 16.54
C ARG A 210 -7.76 -16.54 15.45
N GLU A 211 -8.37 -17.72 15.55
CA GLU A 211 -8.18 -18.82 14.59
C GLU A 211 -8.54 -18.46 13.14
N ASN A 212 -9.48 -17.53 12.94
CA ASN A 212 -9.90 -17.07 11.61
C ASN A 212 -9.21 -15.79 11.14
N LEU A 213 -8.31 -15.20 11.95
CA LEU A 213 -7.60 -13.99 11.57
C LEU A 213 -6.48 -14.33 10.58
N PHE A 214 -6.43 -13.61 9.46
CA PHE A 214 -5.33 -13.73 8.50
C PHE A 214 -3.97 -13.43 9.16
N GLU A 215 -2.89 -14.08 8.72
CA GLU A 215 -1.54 -13.76 9.23
C GLU A 215 -1.05 -12.39 8.73
N SER A 216 -1.25 -12.14 7.43
CA SER A 216 -1.00 -10.87 6.76
C SER A 216 -2.05 -10.62 5.69
N ALA A 217 -2.25 -9.35 5.35
CA ALA A 217 -3.11 -8.96 4.25
C ALA A 217 -2.68 -7.63 3.65
N SER A 218 -3.05 -7.48 2.38
CA SER A 218 -2.99 -6.21 1.70
C SER A 218 -4.00 -6.17 0.55
N THR A 219 -4.51 -4.99 0.22
CA THR A 219 -5.50 -4.81 -0.86
C THR A 219 -5.06 -3.72 -1.84
N ASN A 220 -5.58 -3.73 -3.06
CA ASN A 220 -5.29 -2.68 -4.03
C ASN A 220 -5.97 -1.34 -3.65
N ASP A 221 -7.08 -1.41 -2.92
CA ASP A 221 -7.86 -0.26 -2.47
C ASP A 221 -7.24 0.46 -1.27
N ILE A 222 -6.35 -0.20 -0.52
CA ILE A 222 -5.50 0.44 0.50
C ILE A 222 -4.04 0.44 0.04
N PRO A 223 -3.67 1.37 -0.85
CA PRO A 223 -2.34 1.40 -1.46
C PRO A 223 -1.25 1.70 -0.42
N SER A 224 -0.03 1.28 -0.74
CA SER A 224 1.18 1.49 0.08
C SER A 224 1.10 0.96 1.52
N THR A 225 0.10 0.14 1.86
CA THR A 225 -0.19 -0.31 3.23
C THR A 225 -0.27 -1.82 3.31
N ILE A 226 0.41 -2.39 4.30
CA ILE A 226 0.28 -3.81 4.64
C ILE A 226 -0.25 -3.96 6.07
N PHE A 227 -1.02 -5.03 6.28
CA PHE A 227 -1.66 -5.34 7.55
C PHE A 227 -1.08 -6.64 8.07
N LEU A 228 -0.57 -6.62 9.30
CA LEU A 228 -0.02 -7.80 9.95
C LEU A 228 -0.84 -8.13 11.18
N SER A 229 -1.27 -9.37 11.30
CA SER A 229 -1.93 -9.85 12.50
C SER A 229 -0.93 -9.98 13.65
N ARG A 230 -1.38 -9.69 14.87
CA ARG A 230 -0.59 -9.97 16.08
C ARG A 230 -0.09 -11.41 16.17
N LEU A 231 -0.78 -12.37 15.55
CA LEU A 231 -0.36 -13.78 15.49
C LEU A 231 1.00 -13.95 14.80
N VAL A 232 1.28 -13.17 13.75
CA VAL A 232 2.52 -13.31 12.98
C VAL A 232 3.67 -12.55 13.63
N VAL A 233 3.37 -11.44 14.31
CA VAL A 233 4.37 -10.52 14.89
C VAL A 233 5.07 -11.07 16.13
N ASP A 234 4.64 -12.21 16.66
CA ASP A 234 5.37 -12.91 17.74
C ASP A 234 6.59 -13.70 17.25
N ASN A 235 6.75 -13.90 15.93
CA ASN A 235 7.89 -14.60 15.34
C ASN A 235 8.56 -13.73 14.27
N PRO A 236 9.83 -13.30 14.47
CA PRO A 236 10.50 -12.42 13.52
C PRO A 236 10.67 -13.00 12.10
N ILE A 237 10.87 -14.30 11.98
CA ILE A 237 11.04 -14.94 10.66
C ILE A 237 9.70 -14.93 9.91
N LYS A 238 8.62 -15.34 10.57
CA LYS A 238 7.27 -15.26 9.98
C LYS A 238 6.87 -13.83 9.65
N THR A 239 7.25 -12.88 10.51
CA THR A 239 7.01 -11.45 10.27
C THR A 239 7.77 -10.96 9.05
N ALA A 240 9.05 -11.33 8.90
CA ALA A 240 9.86 -10.98 7.74
C ALA A 240 9.26 -11.57 6.44
N GLU A 241 8.84 -12.84 6.48
CA GLU A 241 8.16 -13.50 5.36
C GLU A 241 6.85 -12.79 4.99
N ALA A 242 6.02 -12.46 5.98
CA ALA A 242 4.78 -11.71 5.78
C ALA A 242 5.01 -10.31 5.20
N ILE A 243 6.01 -9.57 5.71
CA ILE A 243 6.40 -8.27 5.16
C ILE A 243 6.81 -8.42 3.69
N LEU A 244 7.64 -9.41 3.37
CA LEU A 244 8.08 -9.65 1.99
C LEU A 244 6.88 -10.00 1.09
N HIS A 245 6.03 -10.93 1.54
CA HIS A 245 4.85 -11.40 0.81
C HIS A 245 3.92 -10.23 0.44
N GLU A 246 3.54 -9.42 1.40
CA GLU A 246 2.63 -8.30 1.16
C GLU A 246 3.29 -7.17 0.38
N SER A 247 4.60 -6.96 0.55
CA SER A 247 5.34 -5.96 -0.24
C SER A 247 5.41 -6.35 -1.72
N LEU A 248 5.52 -7.64 -2.03
CA LEU A 248 5.44 -8.15 -3.40
C LEU A 248 4.04 -7.90 -4.01
N HIS A 249 2.97 -8.08 -3.23
CA HIS A 249 1.63 -7.69 -3.68
C HIS A 249 1.54 -6.18 -3.99
N LYS A 250 2.16 -5.31 -3.19
CA LYS A 250 2.19 -3.86 -3.48
C LYS A 250 3.02 -3.50 -4.69
N LYS A 251 4.15 -4.16 -4.89
CA LYS A 251 4.93 -4.02 -6.13
C LYS A 251 4.10 -4.41 -7.35
N TYR A 252 3.38 -5.53 -7.28
CA TYR A 252 2.50 -5.97 -8.36
C TYR A 252 1.35 -4.98 -8.62
N ALA A 253 0.75 -4.42 -7.56
CA ALA A 253 -0.28 -3.40 -7.69
C ALA A 253 0.24 -2.13 -8.40
N ASP A 254 1.43 -1.65 -8.01
CA ASP A 254 2.07 -0.51 -8.68
C ASP A 254 2.42 -0.83 -10.15
N LEU A 255 2.82 -2.06 -10.46
CA LEU A 255 3.06 -2.52 -11.84
C LEU A 255 1.77 -2.49 -12.68
N LEU A 256 0.65 -2.96 -12.14
CA LEU A 256 -0.65 -2.93 -12.81
C LEU A 256 -1.14 -1.50 -13.09
N LEU A 257 -0.77 -0.54 -12.23
CA LEU A 257 -1.10 0.87 -12.43
C LEU A 257 -0.37 1.44 -13.65
N ILE A 258 0.93 1.15 -13.80
CA ILE A 258 1.77 1.75 -14.84
C ILE A 258 1.77 0.98 -16.16
N LYS A 259 1.41 -0.31 -16.14
CA LYS A 259 1.37 -1.16 -17.33
C LYS A 259 0.14 -2.06 -17.32
N PRO A 260 -0.74 -1.96 -18.33
CA PRO A 260 -1.87 -2.86 -18.45
C PRO A 260 -1.37 -4.26 -18.81
N ILE A 261 -1.37 -5.17 -17.83
CA ILE A 261 -1.13 -6.61 -18.03
C ILE A 261 -2.39 -7.29 -18.56
N LEU A 262 -3.56 -6.80 -18.13
CA LEU A 262 -4.87 -7.33 -18.50
C LEU A 262 -5.43 -6.55 -19.70
N ARG A 263 -6.23 -7.23 -20.52
CA ARG A 263 -6.89 -6.60 -21.67
C ARG A 263 -7.83 -5.47 -21.21
N PRO A 264 -8.02 -4.40 -22.02
CA PRO A 264 -9.01 -3.38 -21.74
C PRO A 264 -10.40 -3.98 -21.49
N GLY A 265 -11.12 -3.46 -20.49
CA GLY A 265 -12.44 -3.96 -20.12
C GLY A 265 -12.44 -5.30 -19.37
N TYR A 266 -11.30 -5.79 -18.90
CA TYR A 266 -11.25 -6.93 -17.98
C TYR A 266 -12.14 -6.71 -16.74
N SER A 267 -12.87 -7.76 -16.35
CA SER A 267 -13.63 -7.82 -15.10
C SER A 267 -13.41 -9.20 -14.48
N ALA A 268 -12.99 -9.21 -13.21
CA ALA A 268 -12.80 -10.44 -12.46
C ALA A 268 -14.10 -11.28 -12.40
N GLN A 269 -15.25 -10.62 -12.26
CA GLN A 269 -16.58 -11.24 -12.14
C GLN A 269 -17.04 -11.97 -13.41
N THR A 270 -16.58 -11.52 -14.59
CA THR A 270 -16.96 -12.09 -15.89
C THR A 270 -15.83 -12.88 -16.55
N SER A 271 -14.63 -12.82 -15.97
CA SER A 271 -13.49 -13.61 -16.44
C SER A 271 -13.73 -15.10 -16.22
N ARG A 272 -13.23 -15.95 -17.13
CA ARG A 272 -13.25 -17.39 -16.93
C ARG A 272 -12.34 -17.70 -15.73
N PRO A 273 -12.84 -18.34 -14.67
CA PRO A 273 -12.02 -18.63 -13.52
C PRO A 273 -11.04 -19.77 -13.81
N ILE A 274 -9.93 -19.77 -13.08
CA ILE A 274 -8.89 -20.80 -13.08
C ILE A 274 -9.03 -21.60 -11.78
N TYR A 275 -9.03 -22.93 -11.89
CA TYR A 275 -9.06 -23.81 -10.72
C TYR A 275 -7.68 -23.85 -10.04
N ILE A 276 -7.68 -23.72 -8.73
CA ILE A 276 -6.50 -23.66 -7.87
C ILE A 276 -6.45 -24.92 -7.01
N THR A 277 -5.62 -25.87 -7.43
CA THR A 277 -5.59 -27.23 -6.89
C THR A 277 -5.25 -27.30 -5.41
N TRP A 278 -4.37 -26.44 -4.91
CA TRP A 278 -3.95 -26.44 -3.50
C TRP A 278 -4.91 -25.72 -2.55
N ARG A 279 -5.93 -25.04 -3.09
CA ARG A 279 -6.95 -24.32 -2.31
C ARG A 279 -8.36 -24.85 -2.55
N ASP A 280 -8.50 -25.84 -3.43
CA ASP A 280 -9.77 -26.38 -3.92
C ASP A 280 -10.81 -25.28 -4.23
N THR A 281 -10.40 -24.29 -5.02
CA THR A 281 -11.22 -23.11 -5.29
C THR A 281 -10.95 -22.56 -6.69
N TYR A 282 -11.77 -21.61 -7.12
CA TYR A 282 -11.69 -20.97 -8.43
C TYR A 282 -11.35 -19.50 -8.27
N TRP A 283 -10.27 -19.05 -8.94
CA TRP A 283 -9.83 -17.67 -8.90
C TRP A 283 -9.92 -17.01 -10.27
N PRO A 284 -10.23 -15.70 -10.32
CA PRO A 284 -10.13 -14.94 -11.55
C PRO A 284 -8.65 -14.76 -11.96
N VAL A 285 -8.41 -14.48 -13.24
CA VAL A 285 -7.05 -14.48 -13.84
C VAL A 285 -6.11 -13.48 -13.16
N ASP A 286 -6.60 -12.30 -12.83
CA ASP A 286 -5.86 -11.26 -12.11
C ASP A 286 -5.36 -11.73 -10.74
N ARG A 287 -6.20 -12.45 -9.98
CA ARG A 287 -5.80 -13.04 -8.71
C ARG A 287 -4.76 -14.14 -8.88
N VAL A 288 -4.87 -14.95 -9.94
CA VAL A 288 -3.85 -15.97 -10.25
C VAL A 288 -2.51 -15.33 -10.59
N LEU A 289 -2.49 -14.27 -11.39
CA LEU A 289 -1.27 -13.54 -11.73
C LEU A 289 -0.65 -12.87 -10.50
N ALA A 290 -1.46 -12.32 -9.59
CA ALA A 290 -0.98 -11.77 -8.33
C ALA A 290 -0.34 -12.85 -7.44
N ALA A 291 -0.97 -14.02 -7.32
CA ALA A 291 -0.41 -15.14 -6.57
C ALA A 291 0.88 -15.66 -7.22
N PHE A 292 0.89 -15.83 -8.54
CA PHE A 292 2.07 -16.23 -9.29
C PHE A 292 3.23 -15.26 -9.06
N HIS A 293 2.97 -13.94 -9.13
CA HIS A 293 3.98 -12.93 -8.83
C HIS A 293 4.63 -13.19 -7.48
N VAL A 294 3.85 -13.32 -6.40
CA VAL A 294 4.40 -13.50 -5.05
C VAL A 294 5.12 -14.83 -4.89
N TYR A 295 4.48 -15.94 -5.28
CA TYR A 295 5.04 -17.27 -5.05
C TYR A 295 6.29 -17.57 -5.89
N THR A 296 6.54 -16.86 -6.99
CA THR A 296 7.82 -16.97 -7.70
C THR A 296 9.02 -16.52 -6.86
N TYR A 297 8.83 -15.64 -5.87
CA TYR A 297 9.90 -15.15 -4.98
C TYR A 297 9.99 -15.90 -3.64
N LEU A 298 8.95 -16.64 -3.26
CA LEU A 298 8.89 -17.36 -1.97
C LEU A 298 9.17 -18.87 -2.11
N GLY A 299 9.57 -19.33 -3.30
CA GLY A 299 9.74 -20.75 -3.65
C GLY A 299 11.18 -21.27 -3.61
#